data_AF-A0A5N0E5E4-F1
#
_entry.id   AF-A0A5N0E5E4-F1
#
_cell.length_a   1.000
_cell.length_b   1.000
_cell.length_c   1.000
_cell.angle_alpha   90.00
_cell.angle_beta   90.00
_cell.angle_gamma   90.00
#
_symmetry.space_group_name_H-M   'P 1'
#
loop_
_entity.id
_entity.type
_entity.pdbx_description
1 polymer ?
#
loop_
_entity_poly.entity_id
_entity_poly.type
_entity_poly.pdbx_seq_one_letter_code
_entity_poly.pdbx_strand_id
1 'polypeptide(L)'
;MRNLGLLTSGPAPLPHTDAELERLLVMLQQQGRNGTTVSIGHSRDANSVAAAEAFASAWRARGCRVSAVVDWPEDAASWLRQARRLTAGEPDAWVIAAAVEGFVQLSRRLVHSTQWTARRTFAFAALADARCGALAGPGVLDGLRGATSEGAGWAISGNEVVLVAE
;
A
#
# COMPACT_ATOMS: atom_id res chain seq x y z
N MET A 1 -21.45 -26.98 14.66
CA MET A 1 -20.06 -26.88 14.14
C MET A 1 -20.13 -26.81 12.63
N ARG A 2 -19.81 -25.67 12.01
CA ARG A 2 -19.69 -25.52 10.55
C ARG A 2 -18.23 -25.21 10.25
N ASN A 3 -17.59 -26.06 9.44
CA ASN A 3 -16.25 -25.88 8.93
C ASN A 3 -16.13 -24.50 8.27
N LEU A 4 -15.31 -23.62 8.86
CA LEU A 4 -14.75 -22.47 8.17
C LEU A 4 -13.82 -23.02 7.10
N GLY A 5 -14.30 -23.08 5.86
CA GLY A 5 -13.43 -23.26 4.71
C GLY A 5 -12.34 -22.22 4.76
N LEU A 6 -11.09 -22.67 4.63
CA LEU A 6 -9.90 -21.85 4.46
C LEU A 6 -10.24 -20.65 3.57
N LEU A 7 -10.26 -19.45 4.13
CA LEU A 7 -10.11 -18.24 3.34
C LEU A 7 -8.69 -18.31 2.79
N THR A 8 -8.56 -18.94 1.61
CA THR A 8 -7.28 -19.03 0.92
C THR A 8 -6.88 -17.61 0.57
N SER A 9 -5.91 -17.09 1.31
CA SER A 9 -5.23 -15.84 0.99
C SER A 9 -4.92 -15.84 -0.51
N GLY A 10 -5.29 -14.77 -1.21
CA GLY A 10 -5.02 -14.59 -2.63
C GLY A 10 -3.55 -14.83 -3.01
N PRO A 11 -3.23 -15.00 -4.30
CA PRO A 11 -1.86 -15.31 -4.74
C PRO A 11 -0.89 -14.25 -4.22
N ALA A 12 0.31 -14.72 -3.82
CA ALA A 12 1.37 -13.82 -3.42
C ALA A 12 1.69 -12.82 -4.55
N PRO A 13 1.99 -11.56 -4.23
CA PRO A 13 2.47 -10.58 -5.20
C PRO A 13 3.63 -11.10 -6.03
N LEU A 14 3.76 -10.63 -7.26
CA LEU A 14 4.98 -10.80 -8.04
C LEU A 14 6.11 -9.94 -7.43
N PRO A 15 7.39 -10.29 -7.67
CA PRO A 15 8.51 -9.42 -7.31
C PRO A 15 8.35 -8.02 -7.93
N HIS A 16 8.69 -6.99 -7.17
CA HIS A 16 8.71 -5.62 -7.69
C HIS A 16 9.79 -5.45 -8.76
N THR A 17 9.63 -4.48 -9.64
CA THR A 17 10.64 -4.10 -10.64
C THR A 17 11.34 -2.80 -10.27
N ASP A 18 12.50 -2.55 -10.87
CA ASP A 18 13.21 -1.27 -10.70
C ASP A 18 12.40 -0.10 -11.30
N ALA A 19 11.70 -0.32 -12.41
CA ALA A 19 10.88 0.70 -13.06
C ALA A 19 9.70 1.14 -12.17
N GLU A 20 9.05 0.16 -11.55
CA GLU A 20 7.98 0.39 -10.58
C GLU A 20 8.48 1.15 -9.34
N LEU A 21 9.60 0.71 -8.76
CA LEU A 21 10.21 1.33 -7.60
C LEU A 21 10.61 2.79 -7.89
N GLU A 22 11.32 3.03 -8.99
CA GLU A 22 11.74 4.39 -9.37
C GLU A 22 10.52 5.29 -9.63
N ARG A 23 9.48 4.76 -10.27
CA ARG A 23 8.25 5.51 -10.49
C ARG A 23 7.59 5.92 -9.17
N LEU A 24 7.48 5.03 -8.20
CA LEU A 24 6.93 5.36 -6.88
C LEU A 24 7.73 6.46 -6.18
N LEU A 25 9.06 6.41 -6.27
CA LEU A 25 9.94 7.41 -5.68
C LEU A 25 9.72 8.78 -6.33
N VAL A 26 9.60 8.84 -7.65
CA VAL A 26 9.29 10.08 -8.40
C VAL A 26 7.91 10.63 -8.02
N MET A 27 6.88 9.77 -7.99
CA MET A 27 5.51 10.17 -7.63
C MET A 27 5.44 10.77 -6.22
N LEU A 28 6.16 10.19 -5.25
CA LEU A 28 6.21 10.71 -3.88
C LEU A 28 6.99 12.03 -3.78
N GLN A 29 8.10 12.16 -4.51
CA GLN A 29 8.89 13.41 -4.52
C GLN A 29 8.09 14.57 -5.11
N GLN A 30 7.29 14.35 -6.14
CA GLN A 30 6.45 15.40 -6.74
C GLN A 30 5.38 15.95 -5.78
N GLN A 31 5.00 15.17 -4.77
CA GLN A 31 3.99 15.53 -3.78
C GLN A 31 4.60 16.09 -2.49
N GLY A 32 5.91 15.93 -2.32
CA GLY A 32 6.62 16.21 -1.09
C GLY A 32 7.58 17.39 -1.20
N ARG A 33 8.03 17.86 -0.04
CA ARG A 33 9.19 18.75 0.10
C ARG A 33 10.34 17.95 0.71
N ASN A 34 11.55 18.51 0.72
CA ASN A 34 12.65 17.92 1.49
C ASN A 34 12.19 17.63 2.93
N GLY A 35 12.45 16.43 3.43
CA GLY A 35 12.04 15.99 4.77
C GLY A 35 10.70 15.24 4.84
N THR A 36 10.06 14.95 3.70
CA THR A 36 8.83 14.14 3.64
C THR A 36 8.97 12.82 4.40
N THR A 37 8.04 12.58 5.31
CA THR A 37 7.95 11.39 6.16
C THR A 37 7.00 10.37 5.57
N VAL A 38 7.43 9.10 5.53
CA VAL A 38 6.58 8.00 5.03
C VAL A 38 6.49 6.87 6.04
N SER A 39 5.28 6.33 6.19
CA SER A 39 5.06 5.03 6.83
C SER A 39 4.82 3.97 5.76
N ILE A 40 5.48 2.83 5.91
CA ILE A 40 5.44 1.73 4.95
C ILE A 40 4.65 0.57 5.56
N GLY A 41 3.69 0.05 4.81
CA GLY A 41 2.90 -1.12 5.16
C GLY A 41 3.16 -2.28 4.21
N HIS A 42 3.26 -3.50 4.71
CA HIS A 42 3.43 -4.66 3.84
C HIS A 42 2.83 -5.96 4.36
N SER A 43 2.49 -6.84 3.42
CA SER A 43 2.22 -8.26 3.69
C SER A 43 3.50 -9.00 4.09
N ARG A 44 3.37 -10.15 4.74
CA ARG A 44 4.52 -10.95 5.22
C ARG A 44 5.17 -11.87 4.17
N ASP A 45 4.60 -11.95 2.97
CA ASP A 45 5.22 -12.73 1.89
C ASP A 45 6.55 -12.09 1.44
N ALA A 46 7.44 -12.91 0.89
CA ALA A 46 8.80 -12.51 0.56
C ALA A 46 8.87 -11.32 -0.42
N ASN A 47 7.94 -11.25 -1.38
CA ASN A 47 7.95 -10.21 -2.41
C ASN A 47 7.49 -8.86 -1.85
N SER A 48 6.47 -8.87 -1.00
CA SER A 48 6.02 -7.69 -0.25
C SER A 48 7.10 -7.16 0.70
N VAL A 49 7.79 -8.05 1.42
CA VAL A 49 8.92 -7.68 2.30
C VAL A 49 10.05 -7.06 1.48
N ALA A 50 10.47 -7.69 0.39
CA ALA A 50 11.54 -7.19 -0.47
C ALA A 50 11.21 -5.81 -1.07
N ALA A 51 9.97 -5.60 -1.52
CA ALA A 51 9.52 -4.31 -2.05
C ALA A 51 9.52 -3.20 -0.98
N ALA A 52 9.03 -3.51 0.23
CA ALA A 52 9.03 -2.55 1.34
C ALA A 52 10.45 -2.16 1.76
N GLU A 53 11.37 -3.13 1.83
CA GLU A 53 12.78 -2.89 2.16
C GLU A 53 13.50 -2.08 1.08
N ALA A 54 13.29 -2.42 -0.19
CA ALA A 54 13.86 -1.68 -1.32
C ALA A 54 13.42 -0.21 -1.32
N PHE A 55 12.12 0.03 -1.14
CA PHE A 55 11.59 1.39 -1.01
C PHE A 55 12.16 2.14 0.20
N ALA A 56 12.16 1.51 1.38
CA ALA A 56 12.68 2.13 2.60
C ALA A 56 14.16 2.52 2.45
N SER A 57 14.96 1.67 1.83
CA SER A 57 16.38 1.92 1.54
C SER A 57 16.54 3.11 0.58
N ALA A 58 15.85 3.07 -0.56
CA ALA A 58 15.92 4.10 -1.59
C ALA A 58 15.41 5.47 -1.12
N TRP A 59 14.40 5.51 -0.25
CA TRP A 59 13.86 6.74 0.33
C TRP A 59 14.84 7.39 1.32
N ARG A 60 15.47 6.57 2.19
CA ARG A 60 16.50 7.05 3.13
C ARG A 60 17.74 7.54 2.41
N ALA A 61 18.17 6.86 1.34
CA ALA A 61 19.30 7.29 0.52
C ALA A 61 19.11 8.68 -0.11
N ARG A 62 17.85 9.09 -0.33
CA ARG A 62 17.46 10.43 -0.79
C ARG A 62 17.32 11.46 0.35
N GLY A 63 17.79 11.13 1.56
CA GLY A 63 17.71 12.01 2.73
C GLY A 63 16.31 12.17 3.32
N CYS A 64 15.35 11.36 2.90
CA CYS A 64 13.97 11.41 3.40
C CYS A 64 13.76 10.42 4.55
N ARG A 65 12.69 10.61 5.35
CA ARG A 65 12.49 9.87 6.61
C ARG A 65 11.42 8.80 6.47
N VAL A 66 11.73 7.60 6.98
CA VAL A 66 10.76 6.52 7.19
C VAL A 66 10.35 6.51 8.66
N SER A 67 9.09 6.82 8.96
CA SER A 67 8.57 6.89 10.34
C SER A 67 8.25 5.51 10.91
N ALA A 68 7.77 4.59 10.07
CA ALA A 68 7.47 3.23 10.47
C ALA A 68 7.54 2.27 9.27
N VAL A 69 7.87 1.01 9.55
CA VAL A 69 7.63 -0.14 8.66
C VAL A 69 6.75 -1.11 9.45
N VAL A 70 5.60 -1.47 8.88
CA VAL A 70 4.54 -2.22 9.57
C VAL A 70 4.11 -3.40 8.71
N ASP A 71 4.31 -4.60 9.25
CA ASP A 71 3.82 -5.83 8.66
C ASP A 71 2.41 -6.20 9.17
N TRP A 72 1.71 -7.03 8.40
CA TRP A 72 0.53 -7.78 8.85
C TRP A 72 0.50 -9.21 8.30
N PRO A 73 -0.06 -10.17 9.05
CA PRO A 73 -0.48 -11.44 8.48
C PRO A 73 -1.82 -11.27 7.74
N GLU A 74 -2.02 -12.04 6.68
CA GLU A 74 -3.23 -11.97 5.82
C GLU A 74 -4.50 -12.44 6.56
N ASP A 75 -4.34 -13.29 7.57
CA ASP A 75 -5.39 -13.88 8.40
C ASP A 75 -5.57 -13.18 9.75
N ALA A 76 -5.13 -11.92 9.87
CA ALA A 76 -5.19 -11.19 11.14
C ALA A 76 -6.62 -11.14 11.70
N ALA A 77 -6.81 -11.67 12.91
CA ALA A 77 -8.08 -11.59 13.64
C ALA A 77 -8.48 -10.14 13.99
N SER A 78 -7.53 -9.21 13.98
CA SER A 78 -7.77 -7.77 14.15
C SER A 78 -6.70 -6.95 13.45
N TRP A 79 -7.15 -5.87 12.82
CA TRP A 79 -6.33 -4.94 12.04
C TRP A 79 -5.98 -3.63 12.78
N LEU A 80 -6.53 -3.43 13.99
CA LEU A 80 -6.46 -2.14 14.69
C LEU A 80 -5.02 -1.78 15.09
N ARG A 81 -4.23 -2.76 15.52
CA ARG A 81 -2.84 -2.54 15.93
C ARG A 81 -2.00 -2.04 14.76
N GLN A 82 -2.17 -2.65 13.59
CA GLN A 82 -1.46 -2.31 12.36
C GLN A 82 -1.90 -0.95 11.86
N ALA A 83 -3.21 -0.67 11.86
CA ALA A 83 -3.75 0.63 11.48
C ALA A 83 -3.17 1.76 12.35
N ARG A 84 -3.12 1.59 13.68
CA ARG A 84 -2.54 2.56 14.61
C ARG A 84 -1.05 2.74 14.40
N ARG A 85 -0.29 1.65 14.22
CA ARG A 85 1.16 1.73 13.97
C ARG A 85 1.47 2.45 12.66
N LEU A 86 0.69 2.18 11.61
CA LEU A 86 0.91 2.75 10.28
C LEU A 86 0.63 4.26 10.26
N THR A 87 -0.27 4.75 11.12
CA THR A 87 -0.66 6.17 11.21
C THR A 87 -0.03 6.93 12.37
N ALA A 88 0.75 6.24 13.22
CA ALA A 88 1.45 6.87 14.32
C ALA A 88 2.45 7.93 13.82
N GLY A 89 2.47 9.09 14.48
CA GLY A 89 3.34 10.20 14.12
C GLY A 89 2.94 10.96 12.86
N GLU A 90 1.72 10.72 12.35
CA GLU A 90 1.09 11.48 11.25
C GLU A 90 1.99 11.63 10.01
N PRO A 91 2.44 10.52 9.41
CA PRO A 91 3.35 10.59 8.27
C PRO A 91 2.74 11.39 7.12
N ASP A 92 3.57 12.05 6.32
CA ASP A 92 3.14 12.83 5.16
C ASP A 92 2.46 11.96 4.09
N ALA A 93 2.94 10.73 3.91
CA ALA A 93 2.37 9.75 3.00
C ALA A 93 2.51 8.31 3.51
N TRP A 94 1.77 7.40 2.86
CA TRP A 94 1.85 5.96 3.07
C TRP A 94 2.33 5.25 1.82
N VAL A 95 3.13 4.19 2.00
CA VAL A 95 3.54 3.30 0.91
C VAL A 95 3.14 1.88 1.24
N ILE A 96 2.48 1.20 0.31
CA ILE A 96 1.94 -0.15 0.52
C ILE A 96 2.50 -1.13 -0.49
N ALA A 97 3.18 -2.16 0.01
CA ALA A 97 3.65 -3.32 -0.76
C ALA A 97 2.98 -4.58 -0.20
N ALA A 98 1.87 -5.01 -0.79
CA ALA A 98 1.03 -6.03 -0.16
C ALA A 98 0.19 -6.82 -1.15
N ALA A 99 -0.29 -7.98 -0.68
CA ALA A 99 -1.38 -8.70 -1.30
C ALA A 99 -2.71 -7.94 -1.12
N VAL A 100 -3.61 -8.12 -2.10
CA VAL A 100 -4.88 -7.39 -2.18
C VAL A 100 -5.76 -7.61 -0.94
N GLU A 101 -5.96 -8.85 -0.53
CA GLU A 101 -6.98 -9.20 0.47
C GLU A 101 -6.67 -8.62 1.86
N GLY A 102 -5.46 -8.84 2.38
CA GLY A 102 -5.04 -8.27 3.66
C GLY A 102 -5.02 -6.75 3.63
N PHE A 103 -4.55 -6.13 2.55
CA PHE A 103 -4.59 -4.68 2.43
C PHE A 103 -6.02 -4.13 2.43
N VAL A 104 -6.96 -4.79 1.74
CA VAL A 104 -8.38 -4.38 1.75
C VAL A 104 -8.99 -4.45 3.14
N GLN A 105 -8.69 -5.48 3.93
CA GLN A 105 -9.18 -5.55 5.31
C GLN A 105 -8.55 -4.47 6.19
N LEU A 106 -7.25 -4.22 6.02
CA LEU A 106 -6.55 -3.16 6.72
C LEU A 106 -7.07 -1.76 6.34
N SER A 107 -7.33 -1.49 5.06
CA SER A 107 -7.79 -0.18 4.57
C SER A 107 -9.15 0.20 5.12
N ARG A 108 -10.09 -0.76 5.19
CA ARG A 108 -11.38 -0.59 5.86
C ARG A 108 -11.20 -0.20 7.33
N ARG A 109 -10.27 -0.85 8.03
CA ARG A 109 -9.96 -0.51 9.42
C ARG A 109 -9.28 0.85 9.56
N LEU A 110 -8.38 1.20 8.64
CA LEU A 110 -7.70 2.49 8.58
C LEU A 110 -8.74 3.62 8.47
N VAL A 111 -9.62 3.57 7.47
CA VAL A 111 -10.69 4.58 7.28
C VAL A 111 -11.57 4.72 8.52
N HIS A 112 -11.90 3.61 9.18
CA HIS A 112 -12.79 3.64 10.34
C HIS A 112 -12.15 4.16 11.63
N SER A 113 -10.83 4.02 11.79
CA SER A 113 -10.19 4.15 13.12
C SER A 113 -8.99 5.10 13.17
N THR A 114 -8.62 5.71 12.06
CA THR A 114 -7.46 6.60 11.96
C THR A 114 -7.72 7.75 10.98
N GLN A 115 -6.75 8.65 10.86
CA GLN A 115 -6.74 9.75 9.88
C GLN A 115 -6.12 9.37 8.53
N TRP A 116 -5.99 8.07 8.26
CA TRP A 116 -5.48 7.58 6.99
C TRP A 116 -6.39 8.00 5.84
N THR A 117 -5.78 8.31 4.68
CA THR A 117 -6.52 8.60 3.46
C THR A 117 -5.89 7.88 2.27
N ALA A 118 -6.71 7.29 1.41
CA ALA A 118 -6.27 6.67 0.16
C ALA A 118 -5.52 7.69 -0.73
N ARG A 119 -5.96 8.95 -0.73
CA ARG A 119 -5.34 10.07 -1.47
C ARG A 119 -3.93 10.45 -1.04
N ARG A 120 -3.43 9.97 0.10
CA ARG A 120 -2.03 10.15 0.53
C ARG A 120 -1.25 8.83 0.52
N THR A 121 -1.83 7.81 -0.11
CA THR A 121 -1.27 6.45 -0.14
C THR A 121 -0.80 6.11 -1.55
N PHE A 122 0.39 5.53 -1.61
CA PHE A 122 1.05 5.07 -2.82
C PHE A 122 1.26 3.55 -2.71
N ALA A 123 1.15 2.83 -3.81
CA ALA A 123 1.19 1.38 -3.78
C ALA A 123 1.95 0.78 -4.97
N PHE A 124 2.53 -0.38 -4.72
CA PHE A 124 3.14 -1.23 -5.75
C PHE A 124 2.04 -1.82 -6.67
N ALA A 125 2.43 -2.21 -7.88
CA ALA A 125 1.69 -2.80 -8.97
C ALA A 125 0.82 -3.98 -8.55
N ALA A 126 1.22 -4.71 -7.51
CA ALA A 126 0.41 -5.77 -6.91
C ALA A 126 -1.00 -5.31 -6.50
N LEU A 127 -1.18 -4.01 -6.21
CA LEU A 127 -2.47 -3.41 -5.87
C LEU A 127 -3.15 -2.69 -7.05
N ALA A 128 -2.56 -2.70 -8.25
CA ALA A 128 -3.20 -2.31 -9.51
C ALA A 128 -4.18 -3.41 -9.98
N ASP A 129 -5.02 -3.89 -9.08
CA ASP A 129 -5.92 -5.02 -9.28
C ASP A 129 -7.37 -4.56 -9.09
N ALA A 130 -8.24 -4.91 -10.03
CA ALA A 130 -9.66 -4.53 -9.99
C ALA A 130 -10.38 -5.00 -8.70
N ARG A 131 -9.87 -6.08 -8.07
CA ARG A 131 -10.37 -6.57 -6.79
C ARG A 131 -10.18 -5.57 -5.65
N CYS A 132 -9.18 -4.67 -5.71
CA CYS A 132 -8.97 -3.66 -4.67
C CYS A 132 -10.23 -2.81 -4.46
N GLY A 133 -10.73 -2.16 -5.51
CA GLY A 133 -11.93 -1.32 -5.41
C GLY A 133 -13.20 -2.12 -5.14
N ALA A 134 -13.35 -3.28 -5.81
CA ALA A 134 -14.52 -4.15 -5.63
C ALA A 134 -14.64 -4.70 -4.21
N LEU A 135 -13.53 -5.16 -3.62
CA LEU A 135 -13.52 -5.74 -2.28
C LEU A 135 -13.50 -4.67 -1.20
N ALA A 136 -12.86 -3.51 -1.39
CA ALA A 136 -12.82 -2.49 -0.33
C ALA A 136 -14.21 -1.91 -0.03
N GLY A 137 -15.04 -1.76 -1.07
CA GLY A 137 -16.34 -1.12 -1.01
C GLY A 137 -16.27 0.35 -1.44
N PRO A 138 -17.42 0.98 -1.70
CA PRO A 138 -17.50 2.29 -2.35
C PRO A 138 -16.64 3.37 -1.66
N GLY A 139 -15.73 3.97 -2.41
CA GLY A 139 -14.95 5.14 -1.98
C GLY A 139 -13.84 4.89 -0.96
N VAL A 140 -13.69 3.66 -0.43
CA VAL A 140 -12.68 3.34 0.60
C VAL A 140 -11.25 3.55 0.08
N LEU A 141 -11.02 3.21 -1.19
CA LEU A 141 -9.72 3.33 -1.85
C LEU A 141 -9.66 4.45 -2.90
N ASP A 142 -10.68 5.31 -2.98
CA ASP A 142 -10.73 6.38 -3.97
C ASP A 142 -9.54 7.35 -3.81
N GLY A 143 -8.75 7.47 -4.88
CA GLY A 143 -7.52 8.26 -4.92
C GLY A 143 -6.25 7.54 -4.45
N LEU A 144 -6.33 6.26 -4.07
CA LEU A 144 -5.14 5.40 -3.98
C LEU A 144 -4.45 5.36 -5.35
N ARG A 145 -3.13 5.44 -5.38
CA ARG A 145 -2.36 5.48 -6.62
C ARG A 145 -1.06 4.72 -6.50
N GLY A 146 -0.41 4.48 -7.62
CA GLY A 146 0.82 3.70 -7.62
C GLY A 146 1.50 3.63 -8.96
N ALA A 147 2.50 2.76 -9.01
CA ALA A 147 3.23 2.41 -10.22
C ALA A 147 2.87 0.99 -10.68
N THR A 148 2.83 0.76 -11.99
CA THR A 148 2.77 -0.58 -12.59
C THR A 148 4.17 -1.19 -12.66
N SER A 149 4.27 -2.49 -12.97
CA SER A 149 5.56 -3.19 -13.14
C SER A 149 6.42 -2.60 -14.26
N GLU A 150 5.80 -1.91 -15.22
CA GLU A 150 6.49 -1.24 -16.33
C GLU A 150 6.82 0.24 -16.04
N GLY A 151 6.54 0.72 -14.81
CA GLY A 151 6.81 2.10 -14.41
C GLY A 151 5.76 3.13 -14.85
N ALA A 152 4.62 2.70 -15.40
CA ALA A 152 3.48 3.59 -15.67
C ALA A 152 2.71 3.91 -14.37
N GLY A 153 1.93 5.00 -14.36
CA GLY A 153 1.06 5.33 -13.24
C GLY A 153 -0.26 4.57 -13.27
N TRP A 154 -0.81 4.25 -12.10
CA TRP A 154 -2.20 3.84 -11.94
C TRP A 154 -2.85 4.54 -10.75
N ALA A 155 -4.18 4.63 -10.76
CA ALA A 155 -4.97 5.14 -9.65
C ALA A 155 -6.29 4.38 -9.53
N ILE A 156 -6.89 4.40 -8.34
CA ILE A 156 -8.28 4.00 -8.14
C ILE A 156 -9.16 5.25 -8.20
N SER A 157 -10.11 5.24 -9.14
CA SER A 157 -11.14 6.27 -9.29
C SER A 157 -12.50 5.65 -8.98
N GLY A 158 -13.13 6.08 -7.90
CA GLY A 158 -14.28 5.37 -7.33
C GLY A 158 -13.88 3.96 -6.90
N ASN A 159 -14.22 2.96 -7.71
CA ASN A 159 -13.90 1.54 -7.47
C ASN A 159 -13.10 0.92 -8.63
N GLU A 160 -12.72 1.68 -9.64
CA GLU A 160 -12.02 1.18 -10.82
C GLU A 160 -10.54 1.53 -10.78
N VAL A 161 -9.70 0.57 -11.16
CA VAL A 161 -8.27 0.83 -11.42
C VAL A 161 -8.14 1.40 -12.82
N VAL A 162 -7.60 2.61 -12.91
CA VAL A 162 -7.34 3.31 -14.17
C VAL A 162 -5.84 3.54 -14.32
N LEU A 163 -5.33 3.34 -15.54
CA LEU A 163 -3.98 3.76 -15.89
C LEU A 163 -3.96 5.28 -16.04
N VAL A 164 -2.91 5.90 -15.51
CA VAL A 164 -2.73 7.35 -15.57
C VAL A 164 -1.67 7.63 -16.62
N ALA A 165 -2.05 8.32 -17.70
CA ALA A 165 -1.11 8.88 -18.64
C ALA A 165 -0.32 10.01 -17.96
N GLU A 166 1.00 10.03 -18.18
CA GLU A 166 1.90 11.08 -17.66
C GLU A 166 1.68 12.43 -18.35
#